data_AF-A0A3N5HYA5-F1
#
_entry.id   AF-A0A3N5HYA5-F1
#
_cell.length_a   1.000
_cell.length_b   1.000
_cell.length_c   1.000
_cell.angle_alpha   90.00
_cell.angle_beta   90.00
_cell.angle_gamma   90.00
#
_symmetry.space_group_name_H-M   'P 1'
#
loop_
_entity.id
_entity.type
_entity.pdbx_description
1 polymer ?
#
loop_
_entity_poly.entity_id
_entity_poly.type
_entity_poly.pdbx_seq_one_letter_code
_entity_poly.pdbx_strand_id
1 'polypeptide(L)'
;MTCAADRLPRPSRFPHPVVCPMPSPLPLIARGFGPILALVATSLFAQGPARTGTTSFEPAIEISLGTEPPDFGQHAVTRLVDWGRDGQDDLLIGAGDGRIWLVRNHGQLRFAKPEPVMLNGLPLRLGNRLTTACYVDLNGDQLNDLLVAHSDNELSLLLNLGTATEPSFAPPVPLPATDGTELRLPEGCGGRIDAGDWDGDGDIDLVAGAFSGPIRCYSNQGTAQSPRFSEATALRVGLTESQYSYNVHPTLFDINQDGVCDVAYGLNWGTISMLLATKSTDTSARVAAATPQLVTQLTPSWPDGKSIDLRAIAGDDATPTFGDLDQDGTLDIVSGGRNGRLFWLRGIPPTRSLDRLTTIMREHTADLGAALRRSDDLRDELLGLHHGMYRLCQGFLNTPASRQTIRQWYVAHLNEHARWLKHGSHDIASQPYVPSLACQTWTILMLLHDGDPDAPGHRQFVAETIGFSGRLREILIDFGTLIVENGRATPNQLETLFSYLQQIPPVLLSDRSVPAVTEVITIGEYLGPRLEVLHAGGVNIFADESGKPGSSENPFPKDFRPCENDYFGLVLAHELNHRVDATRFVAVPKYNERYWKHLRKI
;
A
#
# COMPACT_ATOMS: atom_id res chain seq x y z
N MET A 1 -56.84 28.69 43.20
CA MET A 1 -57.53 27.42 43.50
C MET A 1 -58.32 26.97 42.28
N THR A 2 -58.67 25.69 42.20
CA THR A 2 -59.57 25.04 41.22
C THR A 2 -61.04 25.45 41.45
N CYS A 3 -62.06 25.20 40.61
CA CYS A 3 -62.17 24.49 39.31
C CYS A 3 -63.39 24.97 38.46
N ALA A 4 -63.74 24.23 37.41
CA ALA A 4 -64.89 24.37 36.47
C ALA A 4 -66.30 24.27 37.15
N ALA A 5 -67.48 24.40 36.49
CA ALA A 5 -67.95 24.43 35.08
C ALA A 5 -69.36 25.16 35.01
N ASP A 6 -70.24 25.21 33.96
CA ASP A 6 -70.32 24.73 32.56
C ASP A 6 -71.47 25.48 31.77
N ARG A 7 -71.69 25.15 30.48
CA ARG A 7 -72.93 25.17 29.62
C ARG A 7 -73.96 26.35 29.70
N LEU A 8 -74.18 27.19 28.65
CA LEU A 8 -74.89 27.02 27.32
C LEU A 8 -76.45 27.22 27.35
N PRO A 9 -77.21 27.49 26.23
CA PRO A 9 -76.90 27.96 24.84
C PRO A 9 -77.92 28.92 24.08
N ARG A 10 -77.42 29.86 23.22
CA ARG A 10 -77.86 30.26 21.82
C ARG A 10 -79.35 30.71 21.53
N PRO A 11 -79.81 31.12 20.29
CA PRO A 11 -79.19 31.23 18.93
C PRO A 11 -79.51 32.47 17.99
N SER A 12 -78.75 32.61 16.87
CA SER A 12 -79.08 33.23 15.54
C SER A 12 -79.29 34.77 15.39
N ARG A 13 -79.02 35.47 14.24
CA ARG A 13 -78.47 35.16 12.88
C ARG A 13 -77.80 36.43 12.22
N PHE A 14 -77.11 36.29 11.07
CA PHE A 14 -76.21 37.29 10.40
C PHE A 14 -76.85 38.19 9.30
N PRO A 15 -76.15 39.23 8.77
CA PRO A 15 -75.22 39.08 7.62
C PRO A 15 -73.75 39.59 7.86
N HIS A 16 -72.87 39.46 6.86
CA HIS A 16 -71.40 39.66 6.93
C HIS A 16 -70.85 40.79 6.03
N PRO A 17 -69.61 41.23 6.26
CA PRO A 17 -68.65 41.59 5.21
C PRO A 17 -67.52 40.54 5.04
N VAL A 18 -66.92 40.55 3.82
CA VAL A 18 -65.60 40.02 3.36
C VAL A 18 -64.95 38.82 4.11
N VAL A 19 -64.61 37.77 3.35
CA VAL A 19 -64.17 36.46 3.87
C VAL A 19 -62.75 36.11 3.44
N CYS A 20 -61.88 35.80 4.42
CA CYS A 20 -60.74 34.91 4.25
C CYS A 20 -61.13 33.49 4.72
N PRO A 21 -60.97 32.43 3.90
CA PRO A 21 -61.19 31.06 4.37
C PRO A 21 -60.09 30.04 3.95
N MET A 22 -59.87 28.92 4.64
CA MET A 22 -59.96 28.65 6.09
C MET A 22 -58.86 27.58 6.43
N PRO A 23 -59.06 26.41 7.08
CA PRO A 23 -58.26 26.12 8.27
C PRO A 23 -57.51 24.78 8.28
N SER A 24 -56.65 24.60 9.28
CA SER A 24 -56.17 23.27 9.70
C SER A 24 -57.15 22.59 10.67
N PRO A 25 -57.25 21.25 10.63
CA PRO A 25 -57.72 20.45 11.76
C PRO A 25 -56.52 19.98 12.61
N LEU A 26 -56.58 20.25 13.91
CA LEU A 26 -55.70 19.70 14.95
C LEU A 26 -56.37 18.50 15.64
N PRO A 27 -55.66 17.67 16.43
CA PRO A 27 -54.29 17.18 16.24
C PRO A 27 -54.16 15.66 16.51
N LEU A 28 -52.97 15.08 16.30
CA LEU A 28 -52.51 13.95 17.11
C LEU A 28 -51.06 14.20 17.55
N ILE A 29 -50.71 13.80 18.77
CA ILE A 29 -49.40 14.11 19.38
C ILE A 29 -48.42 12.98 19.11
N ALA A 30 -47.34 13.28 18.38
CA ALA A 30 -46.11 12.49 18.34
C ALA A 30 -44.91 13.45 18.38
N ARG A 31 -43.91 13.16 19.24
CA ARG A 31 -42.63 13.88 19.22
C ARG A 31 -41.76 13.28 18.11
N GLY A 32 -41.32 14.11 17.17
CA GLY A 32 -40.33 13.75 16.16
C GLY A 32 -39.32 14.88 15.99
N PHE A 33 -38.03 14.54 16.00
CA PHE A 33 -36.98 15.48 15.61
C PHE A 33 -37.01 15.62 14.09
N GLY A 34 -37.16 16.85 13.58
CA GLY A 34 -36.93 17.14 12.17
C GLY A 34 -35.43 17.24 11.90
N PRO A 35 -34.90 16.66 10.81
CA PRO A 35 -33.48 16.78 10.48
C PRO A 35 -33.15 18.23 10.09
N ILE A 36 -32.11 18.79 10.70
CA ILE A 36 -31.45 19.98 10.16
C ILE A 36 -30.71 19.49 8.91
N LEU A 37 -31.15 19.92 7.73
CA LEU A 37 -30.48 19.60 6.47
C LEU A 37 -29.21 20.45 6.36
N ALA A 38 -28.13 20.00 7.01
CA ALA A 38 -26.81 20.59 6.88
C ALA A 38 -26.35 20.45 5.42
N LEU A 39 -26.33 21.57 4.70
CA LEU A 39 -25.83 21.62 3.32
C LEU A 39 -24.30 21.56 3.36
N VAL A 40 -23.76 20.34 3.49
CA VAL A 40 -22.33 20.09 3.35
C VAL A 40 -21.97 20.36 1.90
N ALA A 41 -21.41 21.54 1.64
CA ALA A 41 -20.79 21.87 0.37
C ALA A 41 -19.47 21.11 0.27
N THR A 42 -19.54 19.86 -0.23
CA THR A 42 -18.34 19.15 -0.66
C THR A 42 -17.69 19.94 -1.78
N SER A 43 -16.46 20.40 -1.54
CA SER A 43 -15.60 20.99 -2.55
C SER A 43 -15.25 19.92 -3.58
N LEU A 44 -16.04 19.88 -4.66
CA LEU A 44 -15.69 19.18 -5.89
C LEU A 44 -14.53 19.92 -6.57
N PHE A 45 -13.34 19.77 -5.99
CA PHE A 45 -12.11 19.78 -6.78
C PHE A 45 -12.30 18.72 -7.87
N ALA A 46 -12.13 19.12 -9.13
CA ALA A 46 -12.18 18.19 -10.24
C ALA A 46 -10.93 17.30 -10.18
N GLN A 47 -11.03 16.16 -9.49
CA GLN A 47 -10.01 15.12 -9.58
C GLN A 47 -9.82 14.76 -11.06
N GLY A 48 -8.55 14.61 -11.46
CA GLY A 48 -8.19 14.13 -12.78
C GLY A 48 -8.66 12.68 -13.03
N PRO A 49 -8.26 12.06 -14.16
CA PRO A 49 -8.40 10.61 -14.28
C PRO A 49 -7.77 9.92 -13.07
N ALA A 50 -8.46 8.93 -12.50
CA ALA A 50 -7.99 8.23 -11.31
C ALA A 50 -6.65 7.53 -11.61
N ARG A 51 -5.57 8.04 -11.02
CA ARG A 51 -4.21 7.50 -11.18
C ARG A 51 -4.12 6.12 -10.52
N THR A 52 -3.22 5.28 -10.99
CA THR A 52 -2.98 3.92 -10.49
C THR A 52 -1.54 3.77 -10.03
N GLY A 53 -1.33 3.48 -8.75
CA GLY A 53 -0.02 3.17 -8.20
C GLY A 53 0.56 1.85 -8.74
N THR A 54 1.89 1.72 -8.77
CA THR A 54 2.57 0.48 -9.17
C THR A 54 3.87 0.24 -8.40
N THR A 55 4.33 -1.02 -8.39
CA THR A 55 5.63 -1.46 -7.86
C THR A 55 6.63 -1.81 -8.97
N SER A 56 6.23 -1.71 -10.24
CA SER A 56 7.03 -2.14 -11.39
C SER A 56 7.19 -1.00 -12.38
N PHE A 57 8.42 -0.75 -12.83
CA PHE A 57 8.78 0.38 -13.67
C PHE A 57 9.67 -0.05 -14.84
N GLU A 58 9.57 0.67 -15.96
CA GLU A 58 10.47 0.50 -17.10
C GLU A 58 11.90 0.96 -16.77
N PRO A 59 12.94 0.43 -17.46
CA PRO A 59 14.30 0.91 -17.31
C PRO A 59 14.43 2.43 -17.48
N ALA A 60 15.11 3.07 -16.54
CA ALA A 60 15.21 4.53 -16.44
C ALA A 60 15.75 5.20 -17.72
N ILE A 61 15.03 6.22 -18.19
CA ILE A 61 15.37 7.06 -19.34
C ILE A 61 15.84 8.43 -18.82
N GLU A 62 16.95 8.94 -19.33
CA GLU A 62 17.43 10.30 -18.99
C GLU A 62 16.52 11.37 -19.61
N ILE A 63 16.11 12.35 -18.80
CA ILE A 63 15.34 13.50 -19.28
C ILE A 63 16.30 14.48 -19.97
N SER A 64 16.17 14.63 -21.29
CA SER A 64 16.99 15.56 -22.06
C SER A 64 16.48 16.99 -21.92
N LEU A 65 17.36 17.90 -21.48
CA LEU A 65 17.06 19.31 -21.20
C LEU A 65 17.68 20.27 -22.23
N GLY A 66 18.02 19.75 -23.42
CA GLY A 66 18.69 20.47 -24.50
C GLY A 66 19.94 19.75 -25.02
N THR A 67 20.72 20.43 -25.87
CA THR A 67 21.95 19.88 -26.48
C THR A 67 23.15 19.83 -25.54
N GLU A 68 23.12 20.62 -24.47
CA GLU A 68 24.10 20.59 -23.38
C GLU A 68 23.32 20.47 -22.06
N PRO A 69 23.60 19.48 -21.19
CA PRO A 69 22.92 19.36 -19.91
C PRO A 69 23.33 20.53 -18.99
N PRO A 70 22.39 21.16 -18.25
CA PRO A 70 22.73 22.21 -17.31
C PRO A 70 23.51 21.67 -16.11
N ASP A 71 24.51 22.42 -15.65
CA ASP A 71 25.22 22.11 -14.41
C ASP A 71 24.37 22.56 -13.20
N PHE A 72 23.64 21.61 -12.61
CA PHE A 72 22.96 21.79 -11.31
C PHE A 72 23.93 21.71 -10.12
N GLY A 73 25.22 22.00 -10.28
CA GLY A 73 26.22 21.96 -9.21
C GLY A 73 26.52 20.54 -8.73
N GLN A 74 26.54 19.57 -9.66
CA GLN A 74 26.71 18.12 -9.40
C GLN A 74 25.61 17.44 -8.56
N HIS A 75 24.47 18.09 -8.27
CA HIS A 75 23.34 17.45 -7.59
C HIS A 75 22.00 17.95 -8.13
N ALA A 76 21.04 17.03 -8.28
CA ALA A 76 19.65 17.39 -8.55
C ALA A 76 18.71 16.72 -7.54
N VAL A 77 17.93 17.51 -6.81
CA VAL A 77 16.78 17.04 -6.02
C VAL A 77 15.51 17.42 -6.78
N THR A 78 14.79 16.43 -7.30
CA THR A 78 13.59 16.63 -8.11
C THR A 78 12.30 16.66 -7.29
N ARG A 79 11.44 17.62 -7.61
CA ARG A 79 10.02 17.67 -7.22
C ARG A 79 9.17 17.90 -8.46
N LEU A 80 8.14 17.07 -8.62
CA LEU A 80 7.08 17.28 -9.62
C LEU A 80 6.07 18.28 -9.07
N VAL A 81 5.71 19.29 -9.87
CA VAL A 81 4.86 20.42 -9.43
C VAL A 81 3.98 20.92 -10.57
N ASP A 82 2.69 21.20 -10.33
CA ASP A 82 1.84 21.95 -11.29
C ASP A 82 2.12 23.46 -11.15
N TRP A 83 3.34 23.87 -11.56
CA TRP A 83 3.70 25.28 -11.59
C TRP A 83 2.82 26.00 -12.60
N GLY A 84 2.25 27.14 -12.23
CA GLY A 84 1.37 27.90 -13.10
C GLY A 84 -0.04 27.32 -13.30
N ARG A 85 -0.39 26.19 -12.66
CA ARG A 85 -1.72 25.56 -12.70
C ARG A 85 -2.28 25.32 -14.11
N ASP A 86 -1.51 24.63 -14.95
CA ASP A 86 -1.96 24.16 -16.27
C ASP A 86 -2.23 22.64 -16.34
N GLY A 87 -2.01 21.92 -15.24
CA GLY A 87 -2.33 20.50 -15.11
C GLY A 87 -1.28 19.56 -15.68
N GLN A 88 -0.06 20.05 -15.92
CA GLN A 88 1.10 19.26 -16.34
C GLN A 88 2.17 19.36 -15.25
N ASP A 89 2.66 18.22 -14.79
CA ASP A 89 3.69 18.19 -13.74
C ASP A 89 5.04 18.67 -14.32
N ASP A 90 5.47 19.88 -13.92
CA ASP A 90 6.79 20.49 -14.16
C ASP A 90 7.85 19.91 -13.22
N LEU A 91 9.13 20.16 -13.52
CA LEU A 91 10.24 19.82 -12.63
C LEU A 91 10.77 21.07 -11.89
N LEU A 92 10.62 21.08 -10.57
CA LEU A 92 11.35 21.97 -9.68
C LEU A 92 12.60 21.23 -9.18
N ILE A 93 13.77 21.86 -9.32
CA ILE A 93 15.07 21.23 -9.10
C ILE A 93 15.88 22.01 -8.07
N GLY A 94 16.13 21.37 -6.94
CA GLY A 94 17.13 21.80 -5.96
C GLY A 94 18.54 21.45 -6.43
N ALA A 95 19.43 22.45 -6.50
CA ALA A 95 20.78 22.30 -7.04
C ALA A 95 21.87 22.19 -5.94
N GLY A 96 22.97 21.51 -6.28
CA GLY A 96 24.17 21.38 -5.44
C GLY A 96 24.92 22.70 -5.17
N ASP A 97 24.66 23.75 -5.96
CA ASP A 97 25.27 25.07 -5.79
C ASP A 97 24.44 26.05 -4.94
N GLY A 98 23.25 25.66 -4.49
CA GLY A 98 22.32 26.50 -3.71
C GLY A 98 21.26 27.23 -4.55
N ARG A 99 21.22 27.05 -5.87
CA ARG A 99 20.14 27.56 -6.73
C ARG A 99 18.91 26.64 -6.72
N ILE A 100 17.79 27.20 -7.18
CA ILE A 100 16.58 26.46 -7.55
C ILE A 100 16.28 26.73 -9.01
N TRP A 101 15.97 25.68 -9.78
CA TRP A 101 15.64 25.75 -11.20
C TRP A 101 14.24 25.22 -11.45
N LEU A 102 13.54 25.82 -12.41
CA LEU A 102 12.27 25.36 -12.95
C LEU A 102 12.50 24.80 -14.36
N VAL A 103 11.81 23.71 -14.70
CA VAL A 103 11.74 23.17 -16.05
C VAL A 103 10.27 22.97 -16.43
N ARG A 104 9.77 23.85 -17.29
CA ARG A 104 8.41 23.76 -17.84
C ARG A 104 8.23 22.47 -18.64
N ASN A 105 7.13 21.76 -18.42
CA ASN A 105 6.69 20.59 -19.16
C ASN A 105 5.58 21.00 -20.14
N HIS A 106 5.82 20.92 -21.45
CA HIS A 106 4.80 21.22 -22.45
C HIS A 106 3.96 19.98 -22.82
N GLY A 107 3.79 19.06 -21.86
CA GLY A 107 3.04 17.82 -21.97
C GLY A 107 3.76 16.76 -22.80
N GLN A 108 3.47 15.48 -22.54
CA GLN A 108 4.10 14.34 -23.23
C GLN A 108 5.64 14.41 -23.14
N LEU A 109 6.17 14.70 -21.94
CA LEU A 109 7.60 14.75 -21.62
C LEU A 109 8.41 15.82 -22.42
N ARG A 110 7.74 16.85 -22.95
CA ARG A 110 8.38 17.91 -23.75
C ARG A 110 8.87 19.05 -22.85
N PHE A 111 9.97 18.79 -22.16
CA PHE A 111 10.60 19.74 -21.26
C PHE A 111 11.24 20.92 -22.00
N ALA A 112 11.06 22.12 -21.45
CA ALA A 112 11.72 23.34 -21.89
C ALA A 112 13.20 23.36 -21.45
N LYS A 113 13.92 24.42 -21.83
CA LYS A 113 15.24 24.70 -21.24
C LYS A 113 15.04 25.08 -19.76
N PRO A 114 15.86 24.58 -18.82
CA PRO A 114 15.79 24.99 -17.41
C PRO A 114 16.11 26.47 -17.21
N GLU A 115 15.29 27.12 -16.37
CA GLU A 115 15.42 28.53 -15.99
C GLU A 115 15.56 28.64 -14.46
N PRO A 116 16.38 29.56 -13.93
CA PRO A 116 16.46 29.75 -12.49
C PRO A 116 15.16 30.37 -11.97
N VAL A 117 14.68 29.91 -10.81
CA VAL A 117 13.64 30.64 -10.07
C VAL A 117 14.20 32.02 -9.69
N MET A 118 13.38 33.06 -9.79
CA MET A 118 13.83 34.46 -9.66
C MET A 118 13.29 35.11 -8.38
N LEU A 119 14.14 35.87 -7.68
CA LEU A 119 13.78 36.73 -6.56
C LEU A 119 14.32 38.15 -6.83
N ASN A 120 13.43 39.15 -6.85
CA ASN A 120 13.76 40.56 -7.11
C ASN A 120 14.61 40.79 -8.39
N GLY A 121 14.38 40.00 -9.45
CA GLY A 121 15.10 40.10 -10.72
C GLY A 121 16.49 39.43 -10.75
N LEU A 122 16.87 38.69 -9.70
CA LEU A 122 18.09 37.88 -9.66
C LEU A 122 17.74 36.38 -9.50
N PRO A 123 18.59 35.46 -10.01
CA PRO A 123 18.46 34.03 -9.72
C PRO A 123 18.46 33.75 -8.21
N LEU A 124 17.41 33.10 -7.72
CA LEU A 124 17.28 32.69 -6.33
C LEU A 124 18.39 31.70 -5.99
N ARG A 125 19.18 32.04 -4.97
CA ARG A 125 20.25 31.22 -4.43
C ARG A 125 20.35 31.40 -2.93
N LEU A 126 20.12 30.33 -2.16
CA LEU A 126 20.29 30.32 -0.71
C LEU A 126 21.46 29.37 -0.37
N GLY A 127 22.44 29.90 0.38
CA GLY A 127 23.69 29.18 0.64
C GLY A 127 24.54 28.91 -0.61
N ASN A 128 25.40 27.90 -0.52
CA ASN A 128 26.36 27.51 -1.57
C ASN A 128 26.58 25.98 -1.62
N ARG A 129 25.57 25.22 -1.21
CA ARG A 129 25.56 23.74 -1.10
C ARG A 129 24.20 23.21 -1.57
N LEU A 130 24.06 21.89 -1.62
CA LEU A 130 22.79 21.20 -1.83
C LEU A 130 21.65 21.87 -1.07
N THR A 131 20.62 22.22 -1.83
CA THR A 131 19.44 22.97 -1.43
C THR A 131 18.25 22.35 -2.14
N THR A 132 17.09 22.30 -1.48
CA THR A 132 15.84 21.77 -2.05
C THR A 132 14.72 22.76 -1.83
N ALA A 133 13.76 22.79 -2.75
CA ALA A 133 12.54 23.57 -2.62
C ALA A 133 11.30 22.69 -2.75
N CYS A 134 10.35 22.88 -1.84
CA CYS A 134 8.99 22.37 -1.93
C CYS A 134 8.07 23.52 -2.36
N TYR A 135 7.08 23.26 -3.22
CA TYR A 135 6.18 24.27 -3.78
C TYR A 135 4.74 23.99 -3.36
N VAL A 136 4.33 24.56 -2.23
CA VAL A 136 3.16 24.12 -1.46
C VAL A 136 2.44 25.32 -0.85
N ASP A 137 1.10 25.29 -0.80
CA ASP A 137 0.32 26.30 -0.08
C ASP A 137 0.49 26.07 1.43
N LEU A 138 1.49 26.75 2.02
CA LEU A 138 1.81 26.62 3.44
C LEU A 138 0.94 27.53 4.31
N ASN A 139 0.47 28.65 3.74
CA ASN A 139 -0.22 29.70 4.48
C ASN A 139 -1.78 29.55 4.43
N GLY A 140 -2.29 28.74 3.51
CA GLY A 140 -3.71 28.48 3.28
C GLY A 140 -4.46 29.55 2.50
N ASP A 141 -3.78 30.36 1.68
CA ASP A 141 -4.39 31.38 0.80
C ASP A 141 -4.67 30.88 -0.64
N GLN A 142 -4.36 29.61 -0.92
CA GLN A 142 -4.50 28.95 -2.22
C GLN A 142 -3.47 29.40 -3.27
N LEU A 143 -2.37 30.04 -2.88
CA LEU A 143 -1.15 30.21 -3.66
C LEU A 143 -0.06 29.29 -3.12
N ASN A 144 0.60 28.53 -4.00
CA ASN A 144 1.74 27.71 -3.58
C ASN A 144 2.94 28.63 -3.30
N ASP A 145 3.46 28.56 -2.08
CA ASP A 145 4.69 29.23 -1.61
C ASP A 145 5.93 28.42 -1.98
N LEU A 146 7.13 29.01 -1.83
CA LEU A 146 8.38 28.26 -1.88
C LEU A 146 8.97 28.06 -0.49
N LEU A 147 9.04 26.79 -0.06
CA LEU A 147 9.71 26.38 1.15
C LEU A 147 11.09 25.79 0.80
N VAL A 148 12.16 26.44 1.24
CA VAL A 148 13.53 26.13 0.81
C VAL A 148 14.41 25.68 1.98
N ALA A 149 14.91 24.45 1.92
CA ALA A 149 15.91 23.93 2.86
C ALA A 149 17.32 24.15 2.30
N HIS A 150 18.18 24.86 3.04
CA HIS A 150 19.51 25.29 2.62
C HIS A 150 20.52 25.27 3.79
N SER A 151 21.77 25.66 3.52
CA SER A 151 22.82 25.85 4.55
C SER A 151 23.01 24.65 5.51
N ASP A 152 22.81 23.42 5.02
CA ASP A 152 22.67 22.18 5.80
C ASP A 152 21.40 22.04 6.65
N ASN A 153 21.16 22.94 7.61
CA ASN A 153 20.08 22.80 8.61
C ASN A 153 19.05 23.95 8.66
N GLU A 154 19.08 24.86 7.69
CA GLU A 154 18.23 26.05 7.65
C GLU A 154 17.01 25.84 6.75
N LEU A 155 15.89 26.48 7.11
CA LEU A 155 14.65 26.41 6.37
C LEU A 155 14.06 27.82 6.23
N SER A 156 13.85 28.26 4.99
CA SER A 156 13.30 29.57 4.65
C SER A 156 11.98 29.43 3.88
N LEU A 157 10.96 30.17 4.30
CA LEU A 157 9.72 30.36 3.57
C LEU A 157 9.82 31.63 2.71
N LEU A 158 9.43 31.53 1.44
CA LEU A 158 9.23 32.65 0.55
C LEU A 158 7.76 32.64 0.10
N LEU A 159 6.96 33.55 0.67
CA LEU A 159 5.52 33.64 0.35
C LEU A 159 5.28 34.06 -1.10
N ASN A 160 4.28 33.49 -1.76
CA ASN A 160 3.88 33.87 -3.12
C ASN A 160 2.97 35.11 -3.10
N LEU A 161 3.53 36.27 -3.45
CA LEU A 161 2.83 37.55 -3.58
C LEU A 161 2.32 37.83 -5.01
N GLY A 162 2.42 36.84 -5.90
CA GLY A 162 2.01 36.92 -7.30
C GLY A 162 0.60 36.38 -7.51
N THR A 163 0.50 35.36 -8.36
CA THR A 163 -0.73 34.60 -8.59
C THR A 163 -0.44 33.11 -8.62
N ALA A 164 -1.49 32.28 -8.67
CA ALA A 164 -1.33 30.84 -8.81
C ALA A 164 -0.79 30.42 -10.20
N THR A 165 -0.99 31.26 -11.22
CA THR A 165 -0.52 31.03 -12.60
C THR A 165 0.85 31.67 -12.87
N GLU A 166 1.15 32.77 -12.18
CA GLU A 166 2.41 33.52 -12.29
C GLU A 166 2.94 33.85 -10.88
N PRO A 167 3.74 32.95 -10.27
CA PRO A 167 4.27 33.13 -8.91
C PRO A 167 5.30 34.27 -8.81
N SER A 168 5.27 35.02 -7.71
CA SER A 168 6.23 36.10 -7.43
C SER A 168 6.56 36.18 -5.95
N PHE A 169 7.78 35.81 -5.57
CA PHE A 169 8.09 35.47 -4.18
C PHE A 169 8.58 36.64 -3.32
N ALA A 170 8.17 36.63 -2.05
CA ALA A 170 8.67 37.49 -1.00
C ALA A 170 10.15 37.18 -0.66
N PRO A 171 10.87 38.09 0.01
CA PRO A 171 12.15 37.77 0.64
C PRO A 171 12.00 36.62 1.65
N PRO A 172 13.02 35.74 1.79
CA PRO A 172 12.96 34.59 2.69
C PRO A 172 12.84 34.99 4.16
N VAL A 173 11.99 34.26 4.90
CA VAL A 173 11.84 34.35 6.36
C VAL A 173 12.00 32.96 7.00
N PRO A 174 12.58 32.85 8.21
CA PRO A 174 12.66 31.58 8.93
C PRO A 174 11.26 31.16 9.42
N LEU A 175 11.02 29.85 9.49
CA LEU A 175 9.77 29.30 10.03
C LEU A 175 9.85 29.16 11.55
N PRO A 176 8.74 29.34 12.29
CA PRO A 176 8.76 29.22 13.74
C PRO A 176 8.55 27.76 14.21
N ALA A 177 9.29 27.37 15.24
CA ALA A 177 8.98 26.20 16.06
C ALA A 177 7.86 26.52 17.06
N THR A 178 7.25 25.49 17.67
CA THR A 178 6.17 25.65 18.67
C THR A 178 6.61 26.43 19.92
N ASP A 179 7.88 26.37 20.31
CA ASP A 179 8.44 27.14 21.42
C ASP A 179 8.65 28.64 21.10
N GLY A 180 8.49 29.04 19.83
CA GLY A 180 8.69 30.40 19.34
C GLY A 180 10.11 30.73 18.87
N THR A 181 11.01 29.75 18.80
CA THR A 181 12.33 29.89 18.16
C THR A 181 12.24 29.67 16.64
N GLU A 182 13.34 29.89 15.92
CA GLU A 182 13.46 29.52 14.51
C GLU A 182 13.62 28.00 14.38
N LEU A 183 12.80 27.37 13.54
CA LEU A 183 12.88 25.95 13.24
C LEU A 183 14.24 25.61 12.60
N ARG A 184 14.90 24.55 13.11
CA ARG A 184 16.13 24.01 12.54
C ARG A 184 15.95 22.53 12.21
N LEU A 185 16.42 22.17 11.02
CA LEU A 185 16.44 20.80 10.51
C LEU A 185 17.56 19.99 11.22
N PRO A 186 17.63 18.66 11.03
CA PRO A 186 18.68 17.85 11.64
C PRO A 186 20.07 18.22 11.10
N GLU A 187 21.12 18.09 11.92
CA GLU A 187 22.51 18.18 11.42
C GLU A 187 22.75 17.14 10.31
N GLY A 188 23.39 17.57 9.22
CA GLY A 188 23.60 16.73 8.05
C GLY A 188 22.33 16.46 7.24
N CYS A 189 21.24 17.23 7.43
CA CYS A 189 20.07 17.19 6.55
C CYS A 189 20.49 17.51 5.12
N GLY A 190 21.26 18.57 4.90
CA GLY A 190 21.80 18.92 3.57
C GLY A 190 20.71 19.23 2.55
N GLY A 191 19.60 19.83 2.98
CA GLY A 191 18.43 20.10 2.13
C GLY A 191 17.51 18.90 1.87
N ARG A 192 17.67 17.77 2.57
CA ARG A 192 16.88 16.55 2.32
C ARG A 192 15.51 16.59 3.01
N ILE A 193 14.61 17.42 2.50
CA ILE A 193 13.25 17.56 3.03
C ILE A 193 12.17 17.19 2.01
N ASP A 194 10.96 16.97 2.50
CA ASP A 194 9.74 17.25 1.76
C ASP A 194 8.66 17.89 2.65
N ALA A 195 7.60 18.41 2.04
CA ALA A 195 6.49 19.07 2.74
C ALA A 195 5.14 18.72 2.12
N GLY A 196 4.14 18.48 2.96
CA GLY A 196 2.78 18.07 2.56
C GLY A 196 1.93 17.68 3.79
N ASP A 197 0.63 17.48 3.59
CA ASP A 197 -0.27 16.94 4.63
C ASP A 197 0.13 15.48 4.92
N TRP A 198 0.91 15.27 5.98
CA TRP A 198 1.40 13.95 6.38
C TRP A 198 0.44 13.27 7.35
N ASP A 199 -0.06 13.97 8.37
CA ASP A 199 -0.92 13.35 9.38
C ASP A 199 -2.42 13.30 9.03
N GLY A 200 -2.85 14.04 8.00
CA GLY A 200 -4.18 13.99 7.42
C GLY A 200 -5.19 14.96 8.03
N ASP A 201 -4.74 15.97 8.78
CA ASP A 201 -5.60 17.02 9.35
C ASP A 201 -5.84 18.21 8.40
N GLY A 202 -5.01 18.36 7.36
CA GLY A 202 -5.14 19.36 6.30
C GLY A 202 -4.19 20.56 6.40
N ASP A 203 -3.39 20.67 7.46
CA ASP A 203 -2.24 21.58 7.51
C ASP A 203 -0.97 20.92 6.89
N ILE A 204 0.02 21.73 6.50
CA ILE A 204 1.25 21.22 5.85
C ILE A 204 2.33 20.88 6.87
N ASP A 205 2.67 19.60 6.95
CA ASP A 205 3.76 19.02 7.74
C ASP A 205 5.09 18.98 6.95
N LEU A 206 6.20 18.69 7.65
CA LEU A 206 7.52 18.49 7.05
C LEU A 206 8.09 17.11 7.38
N VAL A 207 8.76 16.49 6.40
CA VAL A 207 9.67 15.36 6.64
C VAL A 207 11.10 15.73 6.29
N ALA A 208 12.06 15.32 7.12
CA ALA A 208 13.48 15.59 6.94
C ALA A 208 14.30 14.29 7.06
N GLY A 209 15.02 13.95 5.99
CA GLY A 209 16.10 12.97 6.02
C GLY A 209 17.42 13.62 6.42
N ALA A 210 18.48 12.81 6.44
CA ALA A 210 19.84 13.24 6.77
C ALA A 210 20.88 12.33 6.12
N PHE A 211 22.16 12.61 6.35
CA PHE A 211 23.25 11.68 6.01
C PHE A 211 23.05 10.28 6.61
N SER A 212 22.47 10.17 7.82
CA SER A 212 22.15 8.90 8.48
C SER A 212 21.14 9.07 9.62
N GLY A 213 20.48 7.99 10.02
CA GLY A 213 19.49 7.95 11.10
C GLY A 213 18.06 7.82 10.56
N PRO A 214 17.04 8.14 11.38
CA PRO A 214 15.65 8.13 10.95
C PRO A 214 15.32 9.34 10.06
N ILE A 215 14.36 9.15 9.15
CA ILE A 215 13.54 10.27 8.64
C ILE A 215 12.80 10.85 9.85
N ARG A 216 12.72 12.17 9.94
CA ARG A 216 12.03 12.86 11.03
C ARG A 216 10.84 13.65 10.52
N CYS A 217 9.71 13.54 11.21
CA CYS A 217 8.51 14.30 10.92
C CYS A 217 8.40 15.49 11.89
N TYR A 218 8.01 16.64 11.38
CA TYR A 218 7.69 17.85 12.13
C TYR A 218 6.24 18.22 11.82
N SER A 219 5.34 18.04 12.79
CA SER A 219 3.93 18.34 12.58
C SER A 219 3.67 19.84 12.73
N ASN A 220 2.79 20.40 11.92
CA ASN A 220 2.32 21.78 12.08
C ASN A 220 1.25 21.84 13.19
N GLN A 221 1.66 22.18 14.41
CA GLN A 221 0.78 22.33 15.58
C GLN A 221 0.22 23.75 15.71
N GLY A 222 0.10 24.48 14.59
CA GLY A 222 -0.40 25.85 14.51
C GLY A 222 -1.78 25.91 13.86
N THR A 223 -1.82 26.56 12.70
CA THR A 223 -2.88 26.59 11.68
C THR A 223 -2.19 26.94 10.37
N ALA A 224 -2.73 26.63 9.19
CA ALA A 224 -2.19 27.10 7.91
C ALA A 224 -1.79 28.60 7.92
N GLN A 225 -2.67 29.51 8.39
CA GLN A 225 -2.36 30.96 8.40
C GLN A 225 -1.33 31.39 9.47
N SER A 226 -0.85 30.48 10.31
CA SER A 226 0.18 30.72 11.33
C SER A 226 0.87 29.38 11.71
N PRO A 227 1.67 28.81 10.80
CA PRO A 227 2.20 27.46 10.98
C PRO A 227 3.23 27.47 12.11
N ARG A 228 3.28 26.38 12.90
CA ARG A 228 4.19 26.21 14.05
C ARG A 228 4.64 24.78 14.18
N PHE A 229 5.91 24.52 13.88
CA PHE A 229 6.40 23.15 13.76
C PHE A 229 6.83 22.55 15.11
N SER A 230 6.45 21.29 15.33
CA SER A 230 6.79 20.53 16.54
C SER A 230 8.29 20.28 16.70
N GLU A 231 8.71 19.75 17.86
CA GLU A 231 9.97 19.02 17.90
C GLU A 231 9.94 17.82 16.94
N ALA A 232 11.11 17.42 16.45
CA ALA A 232 11.27 16.41 15.41
C ALA A 232 11.01 14.99 15.96
N THR A 233 10.00 14.30 15.44
CA THR A 233 9.68 12.91 15.80
C THR A 233 10.30 11.93 14.80
N ALA A 234 10.79 10.78 15.26
CA ALA A 234 11.37 9.78 14.36
C ALA A 234 10.28 8.93 13.70
N LEU A 235 10.30 8.86 12.37
CA LEU A 235 9.42 8.03 11.55
C LEU A 235 9.64 6.53 11.86
N ARG A 236 8.54 5.77 11.94
CA ARG A 236 8.53 4.36 12.34
C ARG A 236 7.85 3.50 11.31
N VAL A 237 8.35 2.28 11.14
CA VAL A 237 7.67 1.21 10.38
C VAL A 237 7.24 0.14 11.38
N GLY A 238 5.93 0.03 11.58
CA GLY A 238 5.33 -0.71 12.68
C GLY A 238 5.88 -0.26 14.04
N LEU A 239 6.36 -1.21 14.84
CA LEU A 239 6.93 -0.94 16.17
C LEU A 239 8.41 -0.51 16.14
N THR A 240 9.04 -0.46 14.96
CA THR A 240 10.48 -0.20 14.80
C THR A 240 10.75 1.24 14.39
N GLU A 241 11.69 1.89 15.07
CA GLU A 241 12.27 3.15 14.59
C GLU A 241 13.25 2.87 13.46
N SER A 242 13.01 3.45 12.29
CA SER A 242 13.78 3.15 11.09
C SER A 242 15.16 3.80 11.12
N GLN A 243 16.24 3.01 11.01
CA GLN A 243 17.61 3.53 11.00
C GLN A 243 18.22 3.37 9.61
N TYR A 244 18.29 4.47 8.86
CA TYR A 244 18.81 4.50 7.50
C TYR A 244 20.26 4.98 7.44
N SER A 245 20.98 4.61 6.38
CA SER A 245 22.39 4.92 6.19
C SER A 245 22.64 5.53 4.82
N TYR A 246 23.38 6.64 4.80
CA TYR A 246 23.87 7.38 3.63
C TYR A 246 22.78 8.08 2.80
N ASN A 247 22.64 9.38 3.05
CA ASN A 247 21.88 10.37 2.27
C ASN A 247 20.42 9.97 2.01
N VAL A 248 19.59 10.05 3.04
CA VAL A 248 18.16 9.75 2.97
C VAL A 248 17.42 10.94 2.35
N HIS A 249 16.91 10.80 1.13
CA HIS A 249 16.07 11.80 0.47
C HIS A 249 14.59 11.38 0.55
N PRO A 250 13.81 11.85 1.55
CA PRO A 250 12.39 11.51 1.67
C PRO A 250 11.55 12.26 0.62
N THR A 251 10.36 11.73 0.35
CA THR A 251 9.31 12.36 -0.47
C THR A 251 7.94 11.91 0.05
N LEU A 252 7.00 12.86 0.16
CA LEU A 252 5.61 12.60 0.55
C LEU A 252 4.74 12.44 -0.70
N PHE A 253 3.95 11.36 -0.77
CA PHE A 253 3.02 11.12 -1.87
C PHE A 253 1.99 10.04 -1.50
N ASP A 254 0.81 10.03 -2.10
CA ASP A 254 -0.11 8.88 -2.05
C ASP A 254 0.31 7.87 -3.14
N ILE A 255 1.17 6.90 -2.79
CA ILE A 255 1.88 6.05 -3.77
C ILE A 255 0.97 4.92 -4.25
N ASN A 256 0.11 4.37 -3.39
CA ASN A 256 -0.81 3.30 -3.75
C ASN A 256 -2.22 3.77 -4.16
N GLN A 257 -2.50 5.07 -4.08
CA GLN A 257 -3.76 5.74 -4.42
C GLN A 257 -4.92 5.29 -3.50
N ASP A 258 -4.69 5.37 -2.17
CA ASP A 258 -5.67 5.03 -1.12
C ASP A 258 -6.29 6.23 -0.38
N GLY A 259 -5.76 7.43 -0.59
CA GLY A 259 -6.15 8.64 0.15
C GLY A 259 -5.46 8.79 1.51
N VAL A 260 -4.26 8.24 1.69
CA VAL A 260 -3.34 8.41 2.83
C VAL A 260 -1.97 8.83 2.29
N CYS A 261 -1.22 9.62 3.06
CA CYS A 261 0.13 10.00 2.68
C CYS A 261 1.11 8.85 2.97
N ASP A 262 1.79 8.35 1.93
CA ASP A 262 2.91 7.42 2.03
C ASP A 262 4.25 8.18 2.07
N VAL A 263 5.34 7.47 2.37
CA VAL A 263 6.71 8.03 2.30
C VAL A 263 7.58 7.20 1.36
N ALA A 264 7.98 7.78 0.25
CA ALA A 264 9.12 7.27 -0.52
C ALA A 264 10.43 7.83 0.02
N TYR A 265 11.53 7.11 -0.19
CA TYR A 265 12.85 7.69 -0.02
C TYR A 265 13.91 7.10 -0.96
N GLY A 266 14.84 7.94 -1.38
CA GLY A 266 16.09 7.54 -2.03
C GLY A 266 17.25 7.46 -1.04
N LEU A 267 18.30 6.72 -1.40
CA LEU A 267 19.56 6.62 -0.65
C LEU A 267 20.78 6.89 -1.56
N ASN A 268 21.96 7.04 -0.94
CA ASN A 268 23.24 7.26 -1.62
C ASN A 268 23.53 6.23 -2.73
N TRP A 269 23.09 4.99 -2.61
CA TRP A 269 23.34 3.95 -3.61
C TRP A 269 22.30 3.87 -4.73
N GLY A 270 21.61 4.98 -5.05
CA GLY A 270 20.66 5.04 -6.16
C GLY A 270 19.41 4.17 -5.98
N THR A 271 19.28 3.49 -4.83
CA THR A 271 18.13 2.67 -4.46
C THR A 271 16.96 3.55 -4.04
N ILE A 272 15.76 3.17 -4.45
CA ILE A 272 14.49 3.78 -4.01
C ILE A 272 13.76 2.76 -3.12
N SER A 273 13.08 3.24 -2.09
CA SER A 273 12.17 2.48 -1.24
C SER A 273 10.85 3.23 -1.09
N MET A 274 9.78 2.48 -0.85
CA MET A 274 8.43 3.01 -0.63
C MET A 274 7.89 2.43 0.68
N LEU A 275 7.42 3.30 1.57
CA LEU A 275 6.85 2.98 2.86
C LEU A 275 5.36 3.31 2.78
N LEU A 276 4.53 2.27 2.75
CA LEU A 276 3.08 2.45 2.64
C LEU A 276 2.43 2.58 4.01
N ALA A 277 1.56 3.57 4.08
CA ALA A 277 0.81 3.99 5.24
C ALA A 277 -0.55 3.28 5.34
N THR A 278 -1.15 3.42 6.52
CA THR A 278 -2.57 3.13 6.76
C THR A 278 -3.09 4.11 7.81
N LYS A 279 -4.35 4.56 7.66
CA LYS A 279 -5.02 5.36 8.69
C LYS A 279 -5.29 4.51 9.93
N SER A 280 -4.91 5.02 11.10
CA SER A 280 -5.10 4.32 12.38
C SER A 280 -6.58 4.07 12.65
N THR A 281 -6.94 2.80 12.89
CA THR A 281 -8.30 2.40 13.28
C THR A 281 -8.52 2.41 14.80
N ASP A 282 -7.48 2.70 15.59
CA ASP A 282 -7.55 2.68 17.06
C ASP A 282 -8.19 3.96 17.64
N THR A 283 -9.51 3.91 17.76
CA THR A 283 -10.32 4.94 18.44
C THR A 283 -10.15 5.01 19.97
N SER A 284 -9.32 4.15 20.59
CA SER A 284 -9.06 4.19 22.03
C SER A 284 -7.95 5.18 22.43
N ALA A 285 -7.07 5.54 21.49
CA ALA A 285 -6.03 6.54 21.65
C ALA A 285 -6.60 7.97 21.75
N ARG A 286 -6.90 8.43 22.97
CA ARG A 286 -7.45 9.78 23.23
C ARG A 286 -6.40 10.92 23.19
N VAL A 287 -5.54 10.95 22.16
CA VAL A 287 -4.65 12.10 21.86
C VAL A 287 -4.45 12.20 20.34
N ALA A 288 -4.56 13.43 19.79
CA ALA A 288 -4.30 13.81 18.40
C ALA A 288 -5.19 13.18 17.31
N ALA A 289 -4.99 13.63 16.07
CA ALA A 289 -5.61 13.08 14.86
C ALA A 289 -5.00 11.70 14.52
N ALA A 290 -5.56 11.02 13.52
CA ALA A 290 -5.24 9.62 13.22
C ALA A 290 -3.97 9.47 12.35
N THR A 291 -2.84 10.04 12.83
CA THR A 291 -1.53 10.03 12.16
C THR A 291 -1.23 8.68 11.49
N PRO A 292 -0.88 8.64 10.20
CA PRO A 292 -0.73 7.39 9.48
C PRO A 292 0.37 6.50 10.04
N GLN A 293 0.09 5.19 10.07
CA GLN A 293 1.05 4.18 10.50
C GLN A 293 1.64 3.49 9.26
N LEU A 294 2.95 3.63 9.07
CA LEU A 294 3.68 2.92 8.02
C LEU A 294 3.78 1.45 8.43
N VAL A 295 3.14 0.58 7.64
CA VAL A 295 2.99 -0.85 7.95
C VAL A 295 3.70 -1.76 6.96
N THR A 296 3.96 -1.27 5.73
CA THR A 296 4.64 -2.03 4.68
C THR A 296 5.83 -1.25 4.15
N GLN A 297 7.01 -1.85 4.16
CA GLN A 297 8.17 -1.38 3.40
C GLN A 297 8.37 -2.27 2.18
N LEU A 298 8.51 -1.66 1.00
CA LEU A 298 8.78 -2.36 -0.24
C LEU A 298 9.75 -1.56 -1.13
N THR A 299 10.35 -2.24 -2.10
CA THR A 299 11.29 -1.66 -3.06
C THR A 299 10.72 -1.86 -4.47
N PRO A 300 10.56 -0.80 -5.27
CA PRO A 300 10.10 -0.93 -6.64
C PRO A 300 11.11 -1.69 -7.50
N SER A 301 10.63 -2.32 -8.57
CA SER A 301 11.40 -3.28 -9.38
C SER A 301 11.33 -3.00 -10.88
N TRP A 302 12.37 -3.43 -11.60
CA TRP A 302 12.38 -3.53 -13.06
C TRP A 302 11.48 -4.68 -13.54
N PRO A 303 11.19 -4.83 -14.85
CA PRO A 303 10.33 -5.89 -15.36
C PRO A 303 10.85 -7.31 -15.13
N ASP A 304 12.15 -7.47 -14.87
CA ASP A 304 12.79 -8.74 -14.51
C ASP A 304 12.72 -9.08 -13.00
N GLY A 305 12.01 -8.26 -12.23
CA GLY A 305 11.79 -8.44 -10.79
C GLY A 305 12.95 -8.00 -9.89
N LYS A 306 14.09 -7.54 -10.44
CA LYS A 306 15.18 -6.97 -9.63
C LYS A 306 14.79 -5.60 -9.08
N SER A 307 15.25 -5.30 -7.86
CA SER A 307 15.13 -3.98 -7.25
C SER A 307 15.73 -2.87 -8.14
N ILE A 308 15.12 -1.69 -8.10
CA ILE A 308 15.64 -0.50 -8.77
C ILE A 308 16.93 -0.02 -8.09
N ASP A 309 17.98 0.09 -8.91
CA ASP A 309 19.28 0.66 -8.57
C ASP A 309 19.65 1.65 -9.70
N LEU A 310 19.61 2.95 -9.38
CA LEU A 310 19.96 4.03 -10.31
C LEU A 310 21.44 4.38 -10.28
N ARG A 311 22.26 3.78 -9.41
CA ARG A 311 23.62 4.24 -9.12
C ARG A 311 24.52 4.26 -10.35
N ALA A 312 24.38 3.26 -11.23
CA ALA A 312 25.15 3.17 -12.47
C ALA A 312 24.92 4.35 -13.44
N ILE A 313 23.78 5.06 -13.33
CA ILE A 313 23.40 6.17 -14.22
C ILE A 313 23.30 7.52 -13.52
N ALA A 314 22.94 7.56 -12.23
CA ALA A 314 22.83 8.74 -11.37
C ALA A 314 24.12 9.04 -10.55
N GLY A 315 25.05 8.09 -10.49
CA GLY A 315 26.31 8.17 -9.74
C GLY A 315 26.18 7.77 -8.27
N ASP A 316 25.42 8.56 -7.51
CA ASP A 316 24.98 8.32 -6.13
C ASP A 316 23.68 9.17 -5.92
N ASP A 317 23.05 9.07 -4.75
CA ASP A 317 21.88 9.86 -4.28
C ASP A 317 20.65 9.87 -5.22
N ALA A 318 19.78 8.87 -5.11
CA ALA A 318 18.44 8.94 -5.73
C ALA A 318 17.54 9.98 -5.04
N THR A 319 16.73 10.71 -5.81
CA THR A 319 15.84 11.78 -5.32
C THR A 319 14.41 11.63 -5.88
N PRO A 320 13.71 10.53 -5.54
CA PRO A 320 12.46 10.12 -6.20
C PRO A 320 11.31 11.08 -5.95
N THR A 321 10.50 11.35 -6.97
CA THR A 321 9.23 12.08 -6.92
C THR A 321 8.25 11.44 -7.92
N PHE A 322 6.94 11.54 -7.66
CA PHE A 322 5.91 10.72 -8.31
C PHE A 322 4.88 11.59 -9.04
N GLY A 323 4.35 11.10 -10.14
CA GLY A 323 3.35 11.79 -10.98
C GLY A 323 2.97 10.94 -12.19
N ASP A 324 2.02 11.40 -13.00
CA ASP A 324 1.58 10.73 -14.23
C ASP A 324 2.09 11.55 -15.42
N LEU A 325 3.32 11.25 -15.87
CA LEU A 325 4.15 12.20 -16.60
C LEU A 325 4.01 12.08 -18.12
N ASP A 326 3.59 10.89 -18.60
CA ASP A 326 3.18 10.67 -19.99
C ASP A 326 1.65 10.57 -20.19
N GLN A 327 0.88 10.70 -19.10
CA GLN A 327 -0.59 10.73 -19.06
C GLN A 327 -1.26 9.39 -19.45
N ASP A 328 -0.63 8.25 -19.11
CA ASP A 328 -1.24 6.91 -19.26
C ASP A 328 -2.13 6.49 -18.08
N GLY A 329 -2.11 7.25 -16.98
CA GLY A 329 -2.88 6.98 -15.76
C GLY A 329 -2.14 6.13 -14.73
N THR A 330 -0.91 5.70 -14.98
CA THR A 330 -0.02 5.05 -14.00
C THR A 330 0.86 6.09 -13.32
N LEU A 331 1.24 5.87 -12.06
CA LEU A 331 2.30 6.65 -11.44
C LEU A 331 3.68 6.26 -11.98
N ASP A 332 4.38 7.23 -12.54
CA ASP A 332 5.80 7.23 -12.87
C ASP A 332 6.65 7.64 -11.66
N ILE A 333 7.96 7.43 -11.77
CA ILE A 333 8.96 8.07 -10.91
C ILE A 333 9.84 9.00 -11.76
N VAL A 334 10.11 10.20 -11.26
CA VAL A 334 11.29 10.99 -11.65
C VAL A 334 12.29 10.96 -10.50
N SER A 335 13.58 10.83 -10.83
CA SER A 335 14.67 10.90 -9.85
C SER A 335 15.85 11.69 -10.42
N GLY A 336 16.38 12.61 -9.64
CA GLY A 336 17.69 13.21 -9.87
C GLY A 336 18.85 12.32 -9.41
N GLY A 337 20.04 12.90 -9.33
CA GLY A 337 21.28 12.21 -8.96
C GLY A 337 22.43 13.14 -8.54
N ARG A 338 23.46 12.57 -7.89
CA ARG A 338 24.76 13.18 -7.56
C ARG A 338 25.70 13.36 -8.77
N ASN A 339 25.14 13.33 -9.97
CA ASN A 339 25.79 13.80 -11.20
C ASN A 339 25.04 14.97 -11.84
N GLY A 340 23.99 15.51 -11.20
CA GLY A 340 23.18 16.60 -11.74
C GLY A 340 22.32 16.20 -12.95
N ARG A 341 22.04 14.91 -13.15
CA ARG A 341 21.17 14.40 -14.24
C ARG A 341 19.82 13.96 -13.68
N LEU A 342 18.81 13.93 -14.54
CA LEU A 342 17.44 13.56 -14.20
C LEU A 342 17.01 12.32 -14.98
N PHE A 343 16.24 11.45 -14.34
CA PHE A 343 15.80 10.17 -14.90
C PHE A 343 14.30 10.00 -14.70
N TRP A 344 13.58 9.69 -15.78
CA TRP A 344 12.19 9.27 -15.78
C TRP A 344 12.11 7.73 -15.86
N LEU A 345 11.30 7.14 -15.00
CA LEU A 345 11.01 5.73 -14.92
C LEU A 345 9.52 5.56 -15.12
N ARG A 346 9.11 5.07 -16.29
CA ARG A 346 7.69 4.89 -16.61
C ARG A 346 7.07 3.82 -15.70
N GLY A 347 5.92 4.10 -15.10
CA GLY A 347 5.10 3.11 -14.41
C GLY A 347 4.64 2.00 -15.35
N ILE A 348 4.56 0.77 -14.84
CA ILE A 348 3.94 -0.36 -15.54
C ILE A 348 2.60 -0.64 -14.85
N PRO A 349 1.46 -0.37 -15.50
CA PRO A 349 0.16 -0.60 -14.88
C PRO A 349 -0.10 -2.10 -14.69
N PRO A 350 -0.77 -2.52 -13.60
CA PRO A 350 -1.08 -3.92 -13.33
C PRO A 350 -1.81 -4.63 -14.49
N THR A 351 -2.66 -3.89 -15.21
CA THR A 351 -3.38 -4.38 -16.40
C THR A 351 -2.46 -4.95 -17.48
N ARG A 352 -1.25 -4.41 -17.67
CA ARG A 352 -0.29 -4.93 -18.65
C ARG A 352 0.14 -6.37 -18.32
N SER A 353 0.31 -6.67 -17.03
CA SER A 353 0.59 -8.03 -16.57
C SER A 353 -0.62 -8.95 -16.79
N LEU A 354 -1.83 -8.46 -16.55
CA LEU A 354 -3.07 -9.21 -16.80
C LEU A 354 -3.26 -9.52 -18.29
N ASP A 355 -3.00 -8.56 -19.18
CA ASP A 355 -3.07 -8.76 -20.64
C ASP A 355 -2.06 -9.81 -21.12
N ARG A 356 -0.84 -9.82 -20.56
CA ARG A 356 0.16 -10.85 -20.88
C ARG A 356 -0.25 -12.24 -20.34
N LEU A 357 -0.79 -12.32 -19.12
CA LEU A 357 -1.38 -13.56 -18.59
C LEU A 357 -2.52 -14.09 -19.48
N THR A 358 -3.45 -13.22 -19.90
CA THR A 358 -4.52 -13.55 -20.84
C THR A 358 -3.97 -14.03 -22.19
N THR A 359 -2.91 -13.41 -22.69
CA THR A 359 -2.26 -13.81 -23.95
C THR A 359 -1.71 -15.22 -23.86
N ILE A 360 -0.83 -15.49 -22.88
CA ILE A 360 -0.17 -16.79 -22.68
C ILE A 360 -1.20 -17.91 -22.49
N MET A 361 -2.24 -17.67 -21.68
CA MET A 361 -3.25 -18.68 -21.38
C MET A 361 -4.22 -18.93 -22.54
N ARG A 362 -4.35 -17.98 -23.48
CA ARG A 362 -5.06 -18.17 -24.75
C ARG A 362 -4.24 -18.93 -25.78
N GLU A 363 -2.95 -18.63 -25.88
CA GLU A 363 -1.97 -19.37 -26.71
C GLU A 363 -1.93 -20.86 -26.32
N HIS A 364 -2.09 -21.18 -25.03
CA HIS A 364 -1.96 -22.53 -24.48
C HIS A 364 -3.26 -23.21 -24.00
N THR A 365 -4.44 -22.73 -24.43
CA THR A 365 -5.77 -23.29 -24.04
C THR A 365 -5.86 -24.82 -24.03
N ALA A 366 -5.29 -25.49 -25.04
CA ALA A 366 -5.37 -26.94 -25.20
C ALA A 366 -4.25 -27.73 -24.51
N ASP A 367 -3.03 -27.17 -24.41
CA ASP A 367 -1.79 -27.92 -24.10
C ASP A 367 -0.94 -27.38 -22.93
N LEU A 368 -1.41 -26.35 -22.20
CA LEU A 368 -0.69 -25.64 -21.12
C LEU A 368 0.25 -26.51 -20.27
N GLY A 369 -0.23 -27.59 -19.66
CA GLY A 369 0.62 -28.43 -18.80
C GLY A 369 1.80 -29.09 -19.53
N ALA A 370 1.64 -29.41 -20.82
CA ALA A 370 2.72 -29.90 -21.67
C ALA A 370 3.60 -28.77 -22.20
N ALA A 371 3.07 -27.57 -22.43
CA ALA A 371 3.85 -26.38 -22.77
C ALA A 371 4.80 -25.98 -21.63
N LEU A 372 4.26 -25.80 -20.41
CA LEU A 372 5.03 -25.50 -19.20
C LEU A 372 6.09 -26.57 -18.92
N ARG A 373 5.80 -27.85 -19.18
CA ARG A 373 6.79 -28.93 -19.04
C ARG A 373 7.97 -28.83 -20.02
N ARG A 374 7.79 -28.21 -21.20
CA ARG A 374 8.78 -28.18 -22.30
C ARG A 374 9.60 -26.90 -22.36
N SER A 375 9.08 -25.78 -21.87
CA SER A 375 9.76 -24.48 -21.88
C SER A 375 9.96 -23.97 -20.46
N ASP A 376 11.19 -23.62 -20.15
CA ASP A 376 11.57 -23.01 -18.87
C ASP A 376 11.18 -21.53 -18.88
N ASP A 377 11.49 -20.82 -19.97
CA ASP A 377 11.13 -19.41 -20.17
C ASP A 377 9.62 -19.15 -19.97
N LEU A 378 8.76 -20.04 -20.48
CA LEU A 378 7.30 -19.95 -20.33
C LEU A 378 6.84 -20.10 -18.87
N ARG A 379 7.51 -20.95 -18.07
CA ARG A 379 7.20 -21.07 -16.64
C ARG A 379 7.68 -19.84 -15.88
N ASP A 380 8.88 -19.38 -16.20
CA ASP A 380 9.52 -18.24 -15.57
C ASP A 380 8.73 -16.95 -15.84
N GLU A 381 8.21 -16.76 -17.05
CA GLU A 381 7.28 -15.66 -17.38
C GLU A 381 5.92 -15.83 -16.69
N LEU A 382 5.23 -16.97 -16.88
CA LEU A 382 3.85 -17.13 -16.40
C LEU A 382 3.75 -17.11 -14.87
N LEU A 383 4.63 -17.83 -14.17
CA LEU A 383 4.66 -17.84 -12.70
C LEU A 383 5.25 -16.52 -12.16
N GLY A 384 6.16 -15.88 -12.90
CA GLY A 384 6.70 -14.55 -12.56
C GLY A 384 5.62 -13.46 -12.58
N LEU A 385 4.74 -13.47 -13.59
CA LEU A 385 3.60 -12.56 -13.68
C LEU A 385 2.61 -12.76 -12.53
N HIS A 386 2.27 -14.01 -12.16
CA HIS A 386 1.44 -14.28 -10.99
C HIS A 386 2.11 -13.87 -9.67
N HIS A 387 3.41 -14.14 -9.48
CA HIS A 387 4.17 -13.66 -8.32
C HIS A 387 4.24 -12.12 -8.23
N GLY A 388 4.32 -11.43 -9.38
CA GLY A 388 4.18 -9.97 -9.45
C GLY A 388 2.81 -9.50 -8.95
N MET A 389 1.72 -10.11 -9.43
CA MET A 389 0.36 -9.81 -8.97
C MET A 389 0.13 -10.18 -7.50
N TYR A 390 0.75 -11.26 -7.01
CA TYR A 390 0.71 -11.64 -5.59
C TYR A 390 1.32 -10.54 -4.70
N ARG A 391 2.56 -10.11 -4.97
CA ARG A 391 3.24 -9.04 -4.19
C ARG A 391 2.44 -7.74 -4.20
N LEU A 392 1.86 -7.39 -5.34
CA LEU A 392 0.98 -6.23 -5.51
C LEU A 392 -0.29 -6.34 -4.65
N CYS A 393 -0.99 -7.48 -4.69
CA CYS A 393 -2.23 -7.69 -3.92
C CYS A 393 -2.00 -7.87 -2.41
N GLN A 394 -0.81 -8.33 -1.99
CA GLN A 394 -0.53 -8.65 -0.59
C GLN A 394 -0.30 -7.39 0.26
N GLY A 395 0.47 -6.43 -0.25
CA GLY A 395 0.95 -5.28 0.54
C GLY A 395 0.81 -3.90 -0.13
N PHE A 396 0.52 -3.82 -1.43
CA PHE A 396 0.40 -2.54 -2.13
C PHE A 396 -1.06 -2.09 -2.28
N LEU A 397 -1.92 -2.96 -2.82
CA LEU A 397 -3.35 -2.68 -3.00
C LEU A 397 -4.09 -2.84 -1.67
N ASN A 398 -4.24 -1.75 -0.92
CA ASN A 398 -4.84 -1.79 0.43
C ASN A 398 -6.36 -1.44 0.45
N THR A 399 -6.92 -0.75 -0.55
CA THR A 399 -8.36 -0.44 -0.64
C THR A 399 -9.20 -1.51 -1.36
N PRO A 400 -10.53 -1.55 -1.17
CA PRO A 400 -11.43 -2.36 -1.99
C PRO A 400 -11.44 -1.94 -3.47
N ALA A 401 -11.32 -0.63 -3.74
CA ALA A 401 -11.39 -0.08 -5.09
C ALA A 401 -10.18 -0.50 -5.94
N SER A 402 -8.95 -0.39 -5.40
CA SER A 402 -7.73 -0.75 -6.13
C SER A 402 -7.63 -2.26 -6.44
N ARG A 403 -8.26 -3.11 -5.61
CA ARG A 403 -8.41 -4.56 -5.86
C ARG A 403 -9.49 -4.91 -6.91
N GLN A 404 -10.50 -4.06 -7.11
CA GLN A 404 -11.74 -4.45 -7.79
C GLN A 404 -11.54 -4.93 -9.24
N THR A 405 -10.77 -4.18 -10.04
CA THR A 405 -10.50 -4.52 -11.45
C THR A 405 -9.74 -5.83 -11.58
N ILE A 406 -8.72 -6.03 -10.73
CA ILE A 406 -7.90 -7.25 -10.71
C ILE A 406 -8.74 -8.45 -10.26
N ARG A 407 -9.61 -8.28 -9.26
CA ARG A 407 -10.58 -9.31 -8.82
C ARG A 407 -11.52 -9.73 -9.94
N GLN A 408 -12.10 -8.78 -10.68
CA GLN A 408 -12.99 -9.09 -11.81
C GLN A 408 -12.25 -9.87 -12.90
N TRP A 409 -11.02 -9.48 -13.23
CA TRP A 409 -10.18 -10.23 -14.17
C TRP A 409 -9.87 -11.65 -13.66
N TYR A 410 -9.47 -11.83 -12.40
CA TYR A 410 -9.15 -13.16 -11.85
C TYR A 410 -10.37 -14.10 -11.83
N VAL A 411 -11.56 -13.58 -11.53
CA VAL A 411 -12.82 -14.33 -11.64
C VAL A 411 -13.11 -14.73 -13.10
N ALA A 412 -12.94 -13.83 -14.06
CA ALA A 412 -13.08 -14.15 -15.48
C ALA A 412 -12.06 -15.21 -15.93
N HIS A 413 -10.80 -15.05 -15.54
CA HIS A 413 -9.68 -15.94 -15.88
C HIS A 413 -9.87 -17.37 -15.35
N LEU A 414 -10.31 -17.50 -14.09
CA LEU A 414 -10.69 -18.78 -13.48
C LEU A 414 -11.87 -19.48 -14.18
N ASN A 415 -12.76 -18.72 -14.81
CA ASN A 415 -13.89 -19.27 -15.57
C ASN A 415 -13.50 -19.63 -17.02
N GLU A 416 -12.70 -18.79 -17.70
CA GLU A 416 -12.21 -19.05 -19.06
C GLU A 416 -11.27 -20.27 -19.10
N HIS A 417 -10.39 -20.41 -18.12
CA HIS A 417 -9.40 -21.49 -18.06
C HIS A 417 -9.71 -22.53 -16.97
N ALA A 418 -11.00 -22.77 -16.69
CA ALA A 418 -11.45 -23.63 -15.59
C ALA A 418 -10.83 -25.04 -15.57
N ARG A 419 -10.53 -25.62 -16.74
CA ARG A 419 -9.80 -26.91 -16.88
C ARG A 419 -8.42 -26.93 -16.20
N TRP A 420 -7.78 -25.78 -16.09
CA TRP A 420 -6.40 -25.62 -15.62
C TRP A 420 -6.32 -24.93 -14.25
N LEU A 421 -7.29 -24.06 -13.94
CA LEU A 421 -7.21 -23.16 -12.79
C LEU A 421 -8.29 -23.40 -11.72
N LYS A 422 -9.31 -24.22 -11.95
CA LYS A 422 -10.27 -24.59 -10.89
C LYS A 422 -9.90 -25.92 -10.23
N HIS A 423 -10.49 -26.17 -9.07
CA HIS A 423 -10.35 -27.43 -8.35
C HIS A 423 -10.76 -28.63 -9.22
N GLY A 424 -9.97 -29.68 -9.15
CA GLY A 424 -10.02 -30.83 -10.04
C GLY A 424 -8.76 -31.68 -9.89
N SER A 425 -8.56 -32.63 -10.81
CA SER A 425 -7.42 -33.54 -10.79
C SER A 425 -6.56 -33.43 -12.06
N HIS A 426 -5.25 -33.36 -11.84
CA HIS A 426 -4.21 -33.25 -12.84
C HIS A 426 -3.29 -34.47 -12.81
N ASP A 427 -2.84 -34.89 -13.99
CA ASP A 427 -1.78 -35.88 -14.12
C ASP A 427 -0.41 -35.21 -13.99
N ILE A 428 0.23 -35.37 -12.83
CA ILE A 428 1.55 -34.80 -12.53
C ILE A 428 2.66 -35.41 -13.39
N ALA A 429 2.48 -36.63 -13.90
CA ALA A 429 3.46 -37.23 -14.81
C ALA A 429 3.49 -36.53 -16.19
N SER A 430 2.46 -35.76 -16.56
CA SER A 430 2.41 -34.97 -17.80
C SER A 430 2.29 -33.45 -17.61
N GLN A 431 1.74 -32.98 -16.48
CA GLN A 431 1.36 -31.58 -16.21
C GLN A 431 1.94 -31.02 -14.88
N PRO A 432 3.23 -31.24 -14.53
CA PRO A 432 3.76 -31.03 -13.17
C PRO A 432 3.75 -29.58 -12.65
N TYR A 433 3.41 -28.59 -13.47
CA TYR A 433 3.41 -27.16 -13.10
C TYR A 433 2.02 -26.51 -13.07
N VAL A 434 0.98 -27.18 -13.59
CA VAL A 434 -0.40 -26.68 -13.55
C VAL A 434 -0.90 -26.49 -12.10
N PRO A 435 -0.61 -27.38 -11.14
CA PRO A 435 -1.03 -27.18 -9.75
C PRO A 435 -0.46 -25.92 -9.10
N SER A 436 0.80 -25.59 -9.37
CA SER A 436 1.43 -24.37 -8.88
C SER A 436 0.72 -23.13 -9.40
N LEU A 437 0.37 -23.12 -10.70
CA LEU A 437 -0.36 -22.03 -11.32
C LEU A 437 -1.77 -21.88 -10.73
N ALA A 438 -2.50 -22.98 -10.54
CA ALA A 438 -3.82 -22.99 -9.91
C ALA A 438 -3.72 -22.50 -8.45
N CYS A 439 -2.76 -23.01 -7.67
CA CYS A 439 -2.55 -22.60 -6.28
C CYS A 439 -2.20 -21.11 -6.16
N GLN A 440 -1.30 -20.57 -6.98
CA GLN A 440 -1.01 -19.13 -7.02
C GLN A 440 -2.27 -18.32 -7.35
N THR A 441 -3.08 -18.79 -8.30
CA THR A 441 -4.35 -18.15 -8.68
C THR A 441 -5.35 -18.12 -7.52
N TRP A 442 -5.45 -19.20 -6.72
CA TRP A 442 -6.33 -19.28 -5.55
C TRP A 442 -5.82 -18.39 -4.40
N THR A 443 -4.52 -18.43 -4.13
CA THR A 443 -3.83 -17.55 -3.16
C THR A 443 -4.08 -16.08 -3.49
N ILE A 444 -3.94 -15.66 -4.75
CA ILE A 444 -4.19 -14.29 -5.18
C ILE A 444 -5.68 -13.92 -5.04
N LEU A 445 -6.62 -14.84 -5.29
CA LEU A 445 -8.04 -14.56 -5.11
C LEU A 445 -8.43 -14.29 -3.64
N MET A 446 -7.74 -14.92 -2.67
CA MET A 446 -7.89 -14.61 -1.23
C MET A 446 -7.39 -13.20 -0.86
N LEU A 447 -6.37 -12.68 -1.57
CA LEU A 447 -5.88 -11.31 -1.37
C LEU A 447 -6.82 -10.25 -1.98
N LEU A 448 -7.80 -10.66 -2.78
CA LEU A 448 -8.69 -9.78 -3.55
C LEU A 448 -10.05 -9.60 -2.85
N HIS A 449 -10.02 -9.04 -1.64
CA HIS A 449 -11.15 -8.83 -0.73
C HIS A 449 -11.66 -7.38 -0.70
N ASP A 450 -12.93 -7.18 -0.31
CA ASP A 450 -13.56 -5.83 -0.21
C ASP A 450 -13.54 -5.22 1.21
N GLY A 451 -12.82 -5.85 2.15
CA GLY A 451 -12.86 -5.50 3.57
C GLY A 451 -11.92 -6.38 4.39
N ASP A 452 -12.45 -7.20 5.29
CA ASP A 452 -11.70 -8.28 5.95
C ASP A 452 -11.49 -9.46 4.97
N PRO A 453 -10.24 -9.91 4.69
CA PRO A 453 -9.97 -11.09 3.87
C PRO A 453 -10.58 -12.37 4.43
N ASP A 454 -10.75 -12.46 5.74
CA ASP A 454 -11.23 -13.66 6.42
C ASP A 454 -12.72 -13.59 6.76
N ALA A 455 -13.43 -12.57 6.26
CA ALA A 455 -14.89 -12.54 6.30
C ALA A 455 -15.45 -13.83 5.67
N PRO A 456 -16.33 -14.59 6.35
CA PRO A 456 -16.85 -15.86 5.82
C PRO A 456 -17.50 -15.73 4.45
N GLY A 457 -18.08 -14.56 4.12
CA GLY A 457 -18.61 -14.26 2.79
C GLY A 457 -17.54 -14.13 1.70
N HIS A 458 -16.33 -13.61 2.01
CA HIS A 458 -15.23 -13.60 1.05
C HIS A 458 -14.67 -15.02 0.85
N ARG A 459 -14.41 -15.75 1.94
CA ARG A 459 -13.99 -17.16 1.90
C ARG A 459 -14.99 -18.03 1.11
N GLN A 460 -16.29 -17.80 1.28
CA GLN A 460 -17.35 -18.44 0.49
C GLN A 460 -17.26 -18.10 -1.00
N PHE A 461 -17.12 -16.82 -1.34
CA PHE A 461 -16.92 -16.36 -2.72
C PHE A 461 -15.67 -17.00 -3.37
N VAL A 462 -14.56 -17.12 -2.64
CA VAL A 462 -13.34 -17.79 -3.12
C VAL A 462 -13.65 -19.27 -3.39
N ALA A 463 -14.21 -20.00 -2.41
CA ALA A 463 -14.56 -21.40 -2.54
C ALA A 463 -15.47 -21.68 -3.77
N GLU A 464 -16.51 -20.87 -3.96
CA GLU A 464 -17.44 -20.99 -5.09
C GLU A 464 -16.80 -20.60 -6.43
N THR A 465 -15.88 -19.65 -6.45
CA THR A 465 -15.13 -19.27 -7.66
C THR A 465 -14.15 -20.36 -8.08
N ILE A 466 -13.37 -20.92 -7.14
CA ILE A 466 -12.37 -21.97 -7.43
C ILE A 466 -12.99 -23.36 -7.60
N GLY A 467 -14.23 -23.57 -7.15
CA GLY A 467 -14.98 -24.83 -7.32
C GLY A 467 -14.91 -25.80 -6.14
N PHE A 468 -14.49 -25.34 -4.96
CA PHE A 468 -14.49 -26.18 -3.75
C PHE A 468 -15.92 -26.56 -3.34
N SER A 469 -16.08 -27.80 -2.87
CA SER A 469 -17.36 -28.35 -2.41
C SER A 469 -17.18 -29.29 -1.21
N GLY A 470 -18.26 -29.57 -0.49
CA GLY A 470 -18.24 -30.37 0.73
C GLY A 470 -17.21 -29.86 1.76
N ARG A 471 -16.47 -30.79 2.38
CA ARG A 471 -15.47 -30.48 3.40
C ARG A 471 -14.38 -29.50 2.95
N LEU A 472 -13.97 -29.47 1.67
CA LEU A 472 -13.01 -28.48 1.18
C LEU A 472 -13.56 -27.04 1.26
N ARG A 473 -14.85 -26.85 0.93
CA ARG A 473 -15.53 -25.55 1.06
C ARG A 473 -15.71 -25.15 2.52
N GLU A 474 -16.07 -26.10 3.38
CA GLU A 474 -16.28 -25.88 4.81
C GLU A 474 -14.96 -25.53 5.53
N ILE A 475 -13.87 -26.25 5.25
CA ILE A 475 -12.52 -25.95 5.78
C ILE A 475 -12.08 -24.51 5.43
N LEU A 476 -12.29 -24.09 4.19
CA LEU A 476 -11.92 -22.74 3.75
C LEU A 476 -12.81 -21.66 4.39
N ILE A 477 -14.12 -21.88 4.49
CA ILE A 477 -15.06 -20.91 5.09
C ILE A 477 -14.84 -20.77 6.60
N ASP A 478 -14.70 -21.88 7.32
CA ASP A 478 -14.63 -21.87 8.78
C ASP A 478 -13.23 -21.48 9.28
N PHE A 479 -12.15 -22.00 8.68
CA PHE A 479 -10.77 -21.85 9.18
C PHE A 479 -9.85 -21.00 8.30
N GLY A 480 -10.29 -20.57 7.10
CA GLY A 480 -9.47 -19.79 6.16
C GLY A 480 -8.32 -20.59 5.51
N THR A 481 -8.30 -21.91 5.73
CA THR A 481 -7.19 -22.77 5.33
C THR A 481 -7.42 -23.28 3.90
N LEU A 482 -6.47 -23.00 2.99
CA LEU A 482 -6.55 -23.41 1.59
C LEU A 482 -5.92 -24.81 1.41
N ILE A 483 -6.67 -25.77 0.87
CA ILE A 483 -6.24 -27.17 0.74
C ILE A 483 -5.96 -27.52 -0.73
N VAL A 484 -4.79 -28.08 -1.00
CA VAL A 484 -4.23 -28.21 -2.35
C VAL A 484 -3.84 -29.68 -2.60
N GLU A 485 -4.84 -30.52 -2.88
CA GLU A 485 -4.77 -32.00 -2.77
C GLU A 485 -5.01 -32.80 -4.06
N ASN A 486 -5.12 -32.14 -5.22
CA ASN A 486 -5.26 -32.76 -6.56
C ASN A 486 -6.57 -33.53 -6.84
N GLY A 487 -7.65 -33.26 -6.10
CA GLY A 487 -8.91 -34.01 -6.20
C GLY A 487 -8.74 -35.50 -5.88
N ARG A 488 -7.84 -35.82 -4.92
CA ARG A 488 -7.49 -37.18 -4.49
C ARG A 488 -7.79 -37.44 -3.02
N ALA A 489 -8.00 -36.40 -2.21
CA ALA A 489 -8.33 -36.56 -0.80
C ALA A 489 -9.66 -37.29 -0.62
N THR A 490 -9.61 -38.40 0.11
CA THR A 490 -10.78 -39.18 0.49
C THR A 490 -11.67 -38.39 1.47
N PRO A 491 -12.99 -38.69 1.53
CA PRO A 491 -13.87 -38.08 2.53
C PRO A 491 -13.36 -38.23 3.97
N ASN A 492 -12.72 -39.36 4.31
CA ASN A 492 -12.13 -39.59 5.64
C ASN A 492 -10.96 -38.64 5.93
N GLN A 493 -10.02 -38.47 5.00
CA GLN A 493 -8.89 -37.54 5.18
C GLN A 493 -9.39 -36.09 5.38
N LEU A 494 -10.44 -35.68 4.65
CA LEU A 494 -11.05 -34.36 4.78
C LEU A 494 -11.86 -34.20 6.08
N GLU A 495 -12.52 -35.26 6.55
CA GLU A 495 -13.23 -35.29 7.84
C GLU A 495 -12.25 -35.20 9.02
N THR A 496 -11.15 -35.95 8.98
CA THR A 496 -10.07 -35.87 9.97
C THR A 496 -9.44 -34.48 9.96
N LEU A 497 -9.13 -33.92 8.79
CA LEU A 497 -8.60 -32.55 8.66
C LEU A 497 -9.53 -31.49 9.27
N PHE A 498 -10.82 -31.53 8.93
CA PHE A 498 -11.84 -30.65 9.52
C PHE A 498 -11.90 -30.82 11.05
N SER A 499 -11.93 -32.06 11.55
CA SER A 499 -11.97 -32.39 12.99
C SER A 499 -10.74 -31.92 13.77
N TYR A 500 -9.56 -31.89 13.14
CA TYR A 500 -8.34 -31.36 13.74
C TYR A 500 -8.35 -29.83 13.78
N LEU A 501 -8.72 -29.16 12.69
CA LEU A 501 -8.83 -27.69 12.64
C LEU A 501 -9.86 -27.16 13.65
N GLN A 502 -10.97 -27.88 13.88
CA GLN A 502 -11.95 -27.55 14.94
C GLN A 502 -11.38 -27.56 16.36
N GLN A 503 -10.28 -28.26 16.62
CA GLN A 503 -9.65 -28.34 17.94
C GLN A 503 -8.62 -27.23 18.19
N ILE A 504 -8.18 -26.52 17.15
CA ILE A 504 -7.24 -25.40 17.30
C ILE A 504 -8.03 -24.17 17.77
N PRO A 505 -7.63 -23.51 18.88
CA PRO A 505 -8.26 -22.28 19.35
C PRO A 505 -8.32 -21.23 18.22
N PRO A 506 -9.49 -20.63 17.90
CA PRO A 506 -9.64 -19.70 16.78
C PRO A 506 -8.66 -18.53 16.80
N VAL A 507 -8.19 -18.08 17.98
CA VAL A 507 -7.16 -17.04 18.11
C VAL A 507 -5.80 -17.43 17.49
N LEU A 508 -5.43 -18.72 17.51
CA LEU A 508 -4.22 -19.24 16.86
C LEU A 508 -4.43 -19.49 15.37
N LEU A 509 -5.70 -19.57 14.92
CA LEU A 509 -6.07 -19.52 13.52
C LEU A 509 -6.18 -18.07 13.00
N SER A 510 -6.29 -17.06 13.88
CA SER A 510 -6.52 -15.66 13.51
C SER A 510 -5.41 -14.68 13.89
N ASP A 511 -4.31 -15.13 14.50
CA ASP A 511 -3.13 -14.31 14.76
C ASP A 511 -2.40 -14.00 13.45
N ARG A 512 -2.27 -12.71 13.11
CA ARG A 512 -1.89 -12.23 11.78
C ARG A 512 -0.90 -11.08 11.84
N SER A 513 0.38 -11.41 11.94
CA SER A 513 1.47 -10.50 11.59
C SER A 513 1.68 -10.35 10.08
N VAL A 514 0.86 -11.01 9.24
CA VAL A 514 0.94 -11.01 7.77
C VAL A 514 -0.47 -11.10 7.15
N PRO A 515 -0.78 -10.45 6.00
CA PRO A 515 -2.14 -10.40 5.45
C PRO A 515 -2.68 -11.67 4.77
N ALA A 516 -3.99 -11.86 4.91
CA ALA A 516 -4.95 -12.39 3.93
C ALA A 516 -4.83 -13.83 3.38
N VAL A 517 -3.82 -14.64 3.72
CA VAL A 517 -3.89 -16.11 3.56
C VAL A 517 -3.46 -16.78 4.86
N THR A 518 -4.38 -17.53 5.46
CA THR A 518 -4.23 -18.06 6.82
C THR A 518 -3.27 -19.26 6.89
N GLU A 519 -3.33 -20.17 5.91
CA GLU A 519 -2.42 -21.30 5.70
C GLU A 519 -2.71 -21.96 4.33
N VAL A 520 -1.69 -22.56 3.70
CA VAL A 520 -1.85 -23.45 2.53
C VAL A 520 -1.31 -24.83 2.87
N ILE A 521 -2.18 -25.84 2.86
CA ILE A 521 -1.80 -27.25 3.08
C ILE A 521 -1.76 -27.97 1.74
N THR A 522 -0.65 -28.66 1.46
CA THR A 522 -0.33 -29.19 0.12
C THR A 522 0.20 -30.63 0.16
N ILE A 523 0.12 -31.30 -0.98
CA ILE A 523 0.97 -32.45 -1.31
C ILE A 523 2.36 -31.94 -1.71
N GLY A 524 3.43 -32.43 -1.07
CA GLY A 524 4.80 -31.93 -1.30
C GLY A 524 5.36 -32.13 -2.72
N GLU A 525 4.93 -33.16 -3.45
CA GLU A 525 5.32 -33.39 -4.85
C GLU A 525 4.40 -32.70 -5.87
N TYR A 526 3.31 -32.09 -5.42
CA TYR A 526 2.26 -31.53 -6.28
C TYR A 526 2.58 -30.09 -6.70
N LEU A 527 3.34 -29.36 -5.90
CA LEU A 527 3.79 -27.99 -6.20
C LEU A 527 5.24 -28.00 -6.69
N GLY A 528 5.46 -27.42 -7.87
CA GLY A 528 6.80 -27.17 -8.40
C GLY A 528 7.60 -26.12 -7.60
N PRO A 529 8.92 -26.04 -7.79
CA PRO A 529 9.88 -25.38 -6.89
C PRO A 529 9.87 -23.83 -6.92
N ARG A 530 8.79 -23.20 -7.37
CA ARG A 530 8.64 -21.73 -7.46
C ARG A 530 7.24 -21.28 -7.01
N LEU A 531 6.80 -21.75 -5.85
CA LEU A 531 5.67 -21.14 -5.13
C LEU A 531 6.19 -20.21 -4.04
N GLU A 532 5.71 -18.96 -4.03
CA GLU A 532 5.78 -18.13 -2.83
C GLU A 532 4.49 -18.38 -2.03
N VAL A 533 4.65 -18.88 -0.81
CA VAL A 533 3.57 -19.14 0.15
C VAL A 533 4.10 -18.69 1.52
N LEU A 534 3.29 -17.93 2.25
CA LEU A 534 3.67 -17.34 3.54
C LEU A 534 4.06 -18.41 4.57
N HIS A 535 3.25 -19.47 4.67
CA HIS A 535 3.49 -20.64 5.50
C HIS A 535 3.02 -21.89 4.74
N ALA A 536 3.94 -22.82 4.49
CA ALA A 536 3.63 -24.14 3.96
C ALA A 536 3.82 -25.18 5.07
N GLY A 537 2.70 -25.74 5.54
CA GLY A 537 2.67 -27.00 6.30
C GLY A 537 2.11 -28.08 5.39
N GLY A 538 2.78 -29.24 5.30
CA GLY A 538 2.36 -30.32 4.41
C GLY A 538 3.51 -31.11 3.79
N VAL A 539 3.96 -32.13 4.52
CA VAL A 539 4.55 -33.33 3.90
C VAL A 539 3.45 -34.08 3.11
N ASN A 540 3.83 -34.89 2.12
CA ASN A 540 2.91 -35.67 1.28
C ASN A 540 2.17 -36.78 2.07
N ILE A 541 1.14 -36.42 2.84
CA ILE A 541 0.33 -37.35 3.65
C ILE A 541 -0.90 -37.89 2.92
N PHE A 542 -1.38 -37.21 1.88
CA PHE A 542 -2.63 -37.59 1.19
C PHE A 542 -2.54 -38.92 0.41
N ALA A 543 -1.34 -39.51 0.31
CA ALA A 543 -1.13 -40.86 -0.21
C ALA A 543 -1.63 -41.96 0.77
N ASP A 544 -1.71 -41.68 2.07
CA ASP A 544 -2.14 -42.64 3.11
C ASP A 544 -3.59 -42.39 3.56
N GLU A 545 -4.41 -43.44 3.59
CA GLU A 545 -5.82 -43.34 3.97
C GLU A 545 -6.02 -43.16 5.48
N SER A 546 -6.64 -42.05 5.89
CA SER A 546 -6.95 -41.78 7.31
C SER A 546 -7.88 -42.83 7.91
N GLY A 547 -7.54 -43.28 9.12
CA GLY A 547 -8.27 -44.31 9.85
C GLY A 547 -8.06 -45.74 9.34
N LYS A 548 -7.14 -45.96 8.38
CA LYS A 548 -6.61 -47.29 8.05
C LYS A 548 -5.19 -47.46 8.61
N PRO A 549 -4.72 -48.70 8.85
CA PRO A 549 -3.31 -48.98 9.12
C PRO A 549 -2.44 -48.78 7.86
N GLY A 550 -2.24 -47.52 7.48
CA GLY A 550 -1.40 -47.08 6.37
C GLY A 550 0.01 -46.73 6.85
N SER A 551 1.00 -47.48 6.37
CA SER A 551 2.41 -47.44 6.77
C SER A 551 2.68 -47.77 8.25
N SER A 552 3.43 -48.86 8.48
CA SER A 552 3.97 -49.17 9.80
C SER A 552 5.38 -48.58 9.93
N GLU A 553 5.50 -47.26 10.04
CA GLU A 553 6.72 -46.70 10.62
C GLU A 553 6.83 -47.19 12.07
N ASN A 554 7.88 -47.94 12.37
CA ASN A 554 8.07 -48.53 13.70
C ASN A 554 9.13 -47.73 14.47
N PRO A 555 8.75 -46.77 15.32
CA PRO A 555 9.70 -46.02 16.15
C PRO A 555 10.27 -46.86 17.31
N PHE A 556 9.78 -48.09 17.51
CA PHE A 556 10.24 -48.99 18.57
C PHE A 556 11.30 -49.99 18.07
N PRO A 557 12.10 -50.59 18.98
CA PRO A 557 13.11 -51.57 18.59
C PRO A 557 12.52 -52.86 18.01
N LYS A 558 13.38 -53.69 17.40
CA LYS A 558 12.99 -54.86 16.57
C LYS A 558 12.27 -56.00 17.30
N ASP A 559 12.17 -55.93 18.63
CA ASP A 559 11.44 -56.86 19.48
C ASP A 559 9.99 -56.43 19.77
N PHE A 560 9.62 -55.18 19.47
CA PHE A 560 8.25 -54.69 19.56
C PHE A 560 7.44 -55.00 18.29
N ARG A 561 6.20 -55.44 18.43
CA ARG A 561 5.26 -55.57 17.30
C ARG A 561 4.62 -54.20 17.04
N PRO A 562 4.63 -53.69 15.80
CA PRO A 562 3.94 -52.44 15.48
C PRO A 562 2.46 -52.51 15.87
N CYS A 563 1.97 -51.45 16.50
CA CYS A 563 0.54 -51.18 16.59
C CYS A 563 0.03 -50.56 15.29
N GLU A 564 -1.24 -50.79 14.98
CA GLU A 564 -1.93 -50.05 13.93
C GLU A 564 -2.12 -48.59 14.38
N ASN A 565 -1.85 -47.63 13.49
CA ASN A 565 -1.86 -46.21 13.79
C ASN A 565 -2.36 -45.41 12.57
N ASP A 566 -3.03 -44.28 12.80
CA ASP A 566 -3.47 -43.38 11.73
C ASP A 566 -2.31 -42.45 11.34
N TYR A 567 -1.46 -42.90 10.42
CA TYR A 567 -0.27 -42.14 9.99
C TYR A 567 -0.64 -40.77 9.40
N PHE A 568 -1.73 -40.68 8.63
CA PHE A 568 -2.28 -39.42 8.14
C PHE A 568 -2.62 -38.48 9.30
N GLY A 569 -3.39 -38.97 10.29
CA GLY A 569 -3.77 -38.17 11.46
C GLY A 569 -2.58 -37.75 12.33
N LEU A 570 -1.54 -38.60 12.46
CA LEU A 570 -0.33 -38.30 13.20
C LEU A 570 0.53 -37.23 12.53
N VAL A 571 0.79 -37.35 11.22
CA VAL A 571 1.62 -36.36 10.52
C VAL A 571 0.85 -35.04 10.32
N LEU A 572 -0.47 -35.10 10.09
CA LEU A 572 -1.32 -33.90 10.13
C LEU A 572 -1.22 -33.17 11.49
N ALA A 573 -1.23 -33.90 12.61
CA ALA A 573 -1.05 -33.32 13.94
C ALA A 573 0.31 -32.61 14.08
N HIS A 574 1.36 -33.16 13.46
CA HIS A 574 2.71 -32.59 13.47
C HIS A 574 2.77 -31.27 12.68
N GLU A 575 2.26 -31.26 11.45
CA GLU A 575 2.22 -30.05 10.60
C GLU A 575 1.42 -28.92 11.27
N LEU A 576 0.22 -29.23 11.80
CA LEU A 576 -0.61 -28.27 12.52
C LEU A 576 0.01 -27.78 13.84
N ASN A 577 0.92 -28.53 14.47
CA ASN A 577 1.64 -28.05 15.65
C ASN A 577 2.69 -26.99 15.30
N HIS A 578 3.36 -27.08 14.14
CA HIS A 578 4.32 -26.04 13.71
C HIS A 578 3.63 -24.67 13.58
N ARG A 579 2.36 -24.61 13.17
CA ARG A 579 1.52 -23.39 13.15
C ARG A 579 1.28 -22.81 14.54
N VAL A 580 1.03 -23.66 15.54
CA VAL A 580 0.86 -23.27 16.96
C VAL A 580 2.15 -22.74 17.56
N ASP A 581 3.29 -23.36 17.26
CA ASP A 581 4.58 -22.85 17.71
C ASP A 581 4.97 -21.55 16.98
N ALA A 582 4.73 -21.44 15.67
CA ALA A 582 5.04 -20.23 14.90
C ALA A 582 4.36 -18.97 15.45
N THR A 583 3.04 -19.01 15.67
CA THR A 583 2.27 -17.91 16.29
C THR A 583 2.80 -17.58 17.69
N ARG A 584 3.04 -18.61 18.52
CA ARG A 584 3.60 -18.46 19.87
C ARG A 584 5.01 -17.82 19.90
N PHE A 585 5.82 -18.01 18.86
CA PHE A 585 7.14 -17.39 18.71
C PHE A 585 7.13 -16.03 18.00
N VAL A 586 6.02 -15.60 17.40
CA VAL A 586 5.81 -14.21 16.94
C VAL A 586 5.33 -13.32 18.10
N ALA A 587 4.42 -13.83 18.94
CA ALA A 587 3.89 -13.11 20.10
C ALA A 587 4.90 -12.83 21.24
N VAL A 588 6.15 -13.30 21.13
CA VAL A 588 7.23 -13.05 22.08
C VAL A 588 8.49 -12.60 21.33
N PRO A 589 9.10 -11.44 21.67
CA PRO A 589 10.32 -10.97 21.00
C PRO A 589 11.44 -12.03 21.00
N LYS A 590 11.99 -12.32 19.81
CA LYS A 590 12.90 -13.45 19.52
C LYS A 590 14.18 -13.57 20.37
N TYR A 591 14.49 -12.59 21.23
CA TYR A 591 15.71 -12.53 22.04
C TYR A 591 15.48 -12.13 23.50
N ASN A 592 14.74 -12.97 24.26
CA ASN A 592 14.70 -12.84 25.72
C ASN A 592 15.88 -13.56 26.38
N GLU A 593 17.04 -12.88 26.48
CA GLU A 593 18.26 -13.38 27.16
C GLU A 593 17.99 -14.00 28.55
N ARG A 594 16.96 -13.50 29.24
CA ARG A 594 16.62 -13.86 30.63
C ARG A 594 16.26 -15.34 30.76
N TYR A 595 15.72 -15.96 29.70
CA TYR A 595 15.40 -17.38 29.66
C TYR A 595 16.66 -18.25 29.59
N TRP A 596 17.60 -17.95 28.69
CA TRP A 596 18.88 -18.64 28.59
C TRP A 596 19.80 -18.40 29.80
N LYS A 597 19.69 -17.27 30.49
CA LYS A 597 20.35 -17.02 31.78
C LYS A 597 19.82 -17.90 32.93
N HIS A 598 18.66 -18.55 32.77
CA HIS A 598 18.16 -19.57 33.68
C HIS A 598 18.66 -20.97 33.29
N LEU A 599 18.55 -21.34 32.01
CA LEU A 599 19.03 -22.64 31.50
C LEU A 599 20.56 -22.83 31.53
N ARG A 600 21.36 -21.75 31.67
CA ARG A 600 22.81 -21.82 31.95
C ARG A 600 23.17 -21.85 33.45
N LYS A 601 22.17 -22.02 34.33
CA LYS A 601 22.33 -22.18 35.80
C LYS A 601 21.75 -23.50 36.33
N ILE A 602 21.33 -24.38 35.42
CA ILE A 602 20.91 -25.76 35.64
C ILE A 602 21.97 -26.64 34.97
#